data_AF-A0A1Z8NRH4-F1
#
_entry.id   AF-A0A1Z8NRH4-F1
#
_cell.length_a   1.000
_cell.length_b   1.000
_cell.length_c   1.000
_cell.angle_alpha   90.00
_cell.angle_beta   90.00
_cell.angle_gamma   90.00
#
_symmetry.space_group_name_H-M   'P 1'
#
loop_
_entity.id
_entity.type
_entity.pdbx_description
1 polymer ?
#
loop_
_entity_poly.entity_id
_entity_poly.type
_entity_poly.pdbx_seq_one_letter_code
_entity_poly.pdbx_strand_id
1 'polypeptide(L)'
;MKDRVNSISQRAKSFPIFLTLVLFSGLLLSAPVRSAKDLANDLWSIHSFDSTSAIGTYFLKQEAYFSVDKFLRQVGLERELGPEWNKYDPWWRQAEEALIERVEPGLIDDYRNYEWIRADWTLIVEDKFNDQDIERLIKHFKTNIGLKQASLIDHSIARQVMMSLTFSGKLKSPLKHLNDDLQLMQEIYHRENAAMQFVTTDLEGAEAQAFALSRLGKEYFTTLIISVTGRINQELDHLSSASETLTLEHAQAIDPYVASFLQDY
;
A
#
# COMPACT_ATOMS: atom_id res chain seq x y z
N MET A 1 64.80 24.20 -75.60
CA MET A 1 65.74 23.40 -76.42
C MET A 1 66.10 22.16 -75.61
N LYS A 2 65.68 20.97 -76.07
CA LYS A 2 66.19 19.62 -75.75
C LYS A 2 66.11 19.17 -74.27
N ASP A 3 65.57 18.01 -73.88
CA ASP A 3 65.33 16.72 -74.51
C ASP A 3 64.26 15.96 -73.66
N ARG A 4 63.24 15.33 -74.28
CA ARG A 4 63.01 13.85 -74.40
C ARG A 4 62.53 13.17 -73.09
N VAL A 5 61.60 12.21 -73.04
CA VAL A 5 61.00 11.32 -74.06
C VAL A 5 59.81 10.53 -73.43
N ASN A 6 58.78 10.31 -74.26
CA ASN A 6 57.85 9.16 -74.41
C ASN A 6 57.08 8.54 -73.22
N SER A 7 55.78 8.80 -73.23
CA SER A 7 54.69 7.92 -73.69
C SER A 7 54.78 6.37 -73.62
N ILE A 8 53.59 5.81 -73.36
CA ILE A 8 52.99 4.54 -73.83
C ILE A 8 52.69 3.51 -72.74
N SER A 9 51.38 3.28 -72.65
CA SER A 9 50.61 2.18 -72.05
C SER A 9 51.27 0.80 -72.03
N GLN A 10 50.93 -0.02 -71.02
CA GLN A 10 50.07 -1.20 -71.21
C GLN A 10 49.80 -1.97 -69.90
N ARG A 11 48.51 -2.17 -69.64
CA ARG A 11 47.84 -3.42 -69.20
C ARG A 11 48.48 -4.31 -68.11
N ALA A 12 47.70 -4.36 -67.03
CA ALA A 12 47.15 -5.55 -66.40
C ALA A 12 48.10 -6.50 -65.65
N LYS A 13 47.83 -6.63 -64.34
CA LYS A 13 47.44 -7.91 -63.71
C LYS A 13 46.78 -7.62 -62.36
N SER A 14 45.50 -7.95 -62.30
CA SER A 14 44.67 -8.16 -61.12
C SER A 14 45.29 -9.18 -60.16
N PHE A 15 45.10 -9.02 -58.85
CA PHE A 15 44.63 -10.03 -57.87
C PHE A 15 44.38 -9.31 -56.52
N PRO A 16 43.46 -9.80 -55.66
CA PRO A 16 42.54 -8.95 -54.91
C PRO A 16 43.05 -8.55 -53.53
N ILE A 17 42.75 -7.32 -53.13
CA ILE A 17 42.85 -6.89 -51.74
C ILE A 17 41.48 -7.13 -51.12
N PHE A 18 41.45 -8.04 -50.15
CA PHE A 18 40.33 -8.25 -49.23
C PHE A 18 39.94 -6.91 -48.62
N LEU A 19 38.78 -6.39 -49.01
CA LEU A 19 38.18 -5.23 -48.37
C LEU A 19 37.41 -5.75 -47.14
N THR A 20 38.08 -5.78 -45.99
CA THR A 20 37.42 -6.03 -44.71
C THR A 20 36.59 -4.80 -44.37
N LEU A 21 35.34 -4.78 -44.85
CA LEU A 21 34.35 -3.79 -44.48
C LEU A 21 33.93 -4.09 -43.03
N VAL A 22 34.58 -3.44 -42.06
CA VAL A 22 34.08 -3.41 -40.68
C VAL A 22 32.85 -2.52 -40.69
N LEU A 23 31.69 -3.14 -40.93
CA LEU A 23 30.38 -2.56 -40.65
C LEU A 23 30.32 -2.34 -39.13
N PHE A 24 30.69 -1.13 -38.70
CA PHE A 24 30.33 -0.60 -37.39
C PHE A 24 28.82 -0.44 -37.39
N SER A 25 28.12 -1.55 -37.16
CA SER A 25 26.70 -1.57 -36.86
C SER A 25 26.59 -0.92 -35.49
N GLY A 26 26.32 0.38 -35.48
CA GLY A 26 25.89 1.08 -34.28
C GLY A 26 24.62 0.41 -33.80
N LEU A 27 24.77 -0.59 -32.94
CA LEU A 27 23.75 -1.00 -32.00
C LEU A 27 23.50 0.24 -31.13
N LEU A 28 22.59 1.09 -31.58
CA LEU A 28 21.80 1.92 -30.70
C LEU A 28 21.11 0.93 -29.75
N LEU A 29 21.77 0.65 -28.63
CA LEU A 29 21.16 0.06 -27.45
C LEU A 29 20.14 1.09 -26.96
N SER A 30 18.99 1.13 -27.63
CA SER A 30 17.79 1.74 -27.08
C SER A 30 17.56 1.00 -25.77
N ALA A 31 17.69 1.70 -24.65
CA ALA A 31 17.28 1.16 -23.36
C ALA A 31 15.85 0.60 -23.53
N PRO A 32 15.52 -0.55 -22.92
CA PRO A 32 14.19 -1.11 -23.03
C PRO A 32 13.18 -0.03 -22.63
N VAL A 33 12.22 0.24 -23.53
CA VAL A 33 11.10 1.13 -23.24
C VAL A 33 10.38 0.53 -22.04
N ARG A 34 10.36 1.26 -20.93
CA ARG A 34 9.65 0.83 -19.72
C ARG A 34 8.16 0.80 -20.03
N SER A 35 7.47 -0.26 -19.62
CA SER A 35 6.01 -0.30 -19.76
C SER A 35 5.36 0.67 -18.77
N ALA A 36 4.16 1.18 -19.08
CA ALA A 36 3.37 1.99 -18.15
C ALA A 36 3.19 1.30 -16.79
N LYS A 37 2.98 -0.02 -16.81
CA LYS A 37 2.93 -0.86 -15.61
C LYS A 37 4.24 -0.86 -14.81
N ASP A 38 5.40 -0.88 -15.46
CA ASP A 38 6.69 -0.79 -14.75
C ASP A 38 6.87 0.58 -14.10
N LEU A 39 6.45 1.65 -14.78
CA LEU A 39 6.48 3.01 -14.24
C LEU A 39 5.54 3.19 -13.05
N ALA A 40 4.31 2.66 -13.14
CA ALA A 40 3.36 2.69 -12.03
C ALA A 40 3.88 1.90 -10.81
N ASN A 41 4.54 0.76 -11.04
CA ASN A 41 5.17 -0.03 -9.97
C ASN A 41 6.38 0.67 -9.34
N ASP A 42 7.22 1.32 -10.15
CA ASP A 42 8.33 2.14 -9.64
C ASP A 42 7.79 3.26 -8.75
N LEU A 43 6.70 3.92 -9.16
CA LEU A 43 6.06 4.97 -8.38
C LEU A 43 5.40 4.44 -7.10
N TRP A 44 4.77 3.26 -7.15
CA TRP A 44 4.24 2.56 -5.97
C TRP A 44 5.32 2.35 -4.90
N SER A 45 6.51 1.90 -5.31
CA SER A 45 7.62 1.58 -4.40
C SER A 45 8.18 2.76 -3.60
N ILE A 46 7.80 3.99 -3.95
CA ILE A 46 8.20 5.21 -3.26
C ILE A 46 7.36 5.43 -1.99
N HIS A 47 6.11 4.95 -2.00
CA HIS A 47 5.13 5.21 -0.96
C HIS A 47 5.17 4.14 0.13
N SER A 48 5.04 4.57 1.38
CA SER A 48 4.93 3.68 2.55
C SER A 48 3.58 3.92 3.20
N PHE A 49 2.67 2.95 3.11
CA PHE A 49 1.33 3.06 3.69
C PHE A 49 1.27 2.59 5.15
N ASP A 50 2.37 2.65 5.91
CA ASP A 50 2.47 2.04 7.24
C ASP A 50 1.44 2.61 8.23
N SER A 51 1.32 3.94 8.35
CA SER A 51 0.25 4.53 9.18
C SER A 51 -1.14 4.08 8.76
N THR A 52 -1.43 4.07 7.45
CA THR A 52 -2.76 3.66 6.97
C THR A 52 -3.01 2.18 7.24
N SER A 53 -1.97 1.34 7.14
CA SER A 53 -2.00 -0.08 7.49
C SER A 53 -2.27 -0.30 8.96
N ALA A 54 -1.58 0.45 9.83
CA ALA A 54 -1.77 0.36 11.27
C ALA A 54 -3.17 0.80 11.69
N ILE A 55 -3.69 1.89 11.11
CA ILE A 55 -5.04 2.38 11.35
C ILE A 55 -6.09 1.35 10.95
N GLY A 56 -6.00 0.85 9.71
CA GLY A 56 -6.94 -0.15 9.21
C GLY A 56 -6.86 -1.47 9.99
N THR A 57 -5.66 -1.93 10.33
CA THR A 57 -5.46 -3.13 11.15
C THR A 57 -6.14 -2.98 12.51
N TYR A 58 -5.91 -1.86 13.21
CA TYR A 58 -6.54 -1.61 14.50
C TYR A 58 -8.07 -1.58 14.41
N PHE A 59 -8.60 -0.92 13.38
CA PHE A 59 -10.03 -0.88 13.11
C PHE A 59 -10.61 -2.29 12.84
N LEU A 60 -9.98 -3.08 11.97
CA LEU A 60 -10.45 -4.44 11.63
C LEU A 60 -10.38 -5.38 12.83
N LYS A 61 -9.38 -5.23 13.71
CA LYS A 61 -9.35 -5.93 15.01
C LYS A 61 -10.56 -5.56 15.87
N GLN A 62 -10.89 -4.28 16.01
CA GLN A 62 -12.10 -3.88 16.75
C GLN A 62 -13.36 -4.53 16.17
N GLU A 63 -13.51 -4.52 14.84
CA GLU A 63 -14.66 -5.12 14.16
C GLU A 63 -14.75 -6.63 14.39
N ALA A 64 -13.62 -7.35 14.36
CA ALA A 64 -13.58 -8.77 14.71
C ALA A 64 -14.09 -9.03 16.14
N TYR A 65 -13.61 -8.28 17.12
CA TYR A 65 -14.06 -8.39 18.51
C TYR A 65 -15.53 -8.05 18.69
N PHE A 66 -16.05 -7.01 18.03
CA PHE A 66 -17.48 -6.69 18.11
C PHE A 66 -18.36 -7.77 17.47
N SER A 67 -17.94 -8.33 16.35
CA SER A 67 -18.64 -9.44 15.69
C SER A 67 -18.67 -10.67 16.59
N VAL A 68 -17.53 -11.06 17.17
CA VAL A 68 -17.43 -12.22 18.08
C VAL A 68 -18.23 -12.02 19.36
N ASP A 69 -18.14 -10.86 20.03
CA ASP A 69 -18.96 -10.57 21.24
C ASP A 69 -20.46 -10.67 20.91
N LYS A 70 -20.90 -10.08 19.79
CA LYS A 70 -22.30 -10.17 19.34
C LYS A 70 -22.72 -11.62 19.10
N PHE A 71 -21.88 -12.42 18.45
CA PHE A 71 -22.16 -13.82 18.18
C PHE A 71 -22.26 -14.66 19.47
N LEU A 72 -21.31 -14.52 20.39
CA LEU A 72 -21.33 -15.24 21.67
C LEU A 72 -22.54 -14.88 22.54
N ARG A 73 -23.00 -13.62 22.48
CA ARG A 73 -24.25 -13.19 23.15
C ARG A 73 -25.44 -13.93 22.54
N GLN A 74 -25.49 -13.99 21.21
CA GLN A 74 -26.56 -14.67 20.49
C GLN A 74 -26.59 -16.17 20.83
N VAL A 75 -25.43 -16.83 20.87
CA VAL A 75 -25.31 -18.22 21.31
C VAL A 75 -25.84 -18.42 22.73
N GLY A 76 -25.51 -17.52 23.65
CA GLY A 76 -26.01 -17.56 25.03
C GLY A 76 -27.54 -17.49 25.11
N LEU A 77 -28.16 -16.67 24.26
CA LEU A 77 -29.61 -16.57 24.15
C LEU A 77 -30.22 -17.82 23.52
N GLU A 78 -29.68 -18.30 22.40
CA GLU A 78 -30.22 -19.43 21.63
C GLU A 78 -30.07 -20.77 22.35
N ARG A 79 -29.00 -20.94 23.13
CA ARG A 79 -28.72 -22.16 23.91
C ARG A 79 -29.17 -22.05 25.37
N GLU A 80 -29.87 -20.97 25.73
CA GLU A 80 -30.39 -20.72 27.09
C GLU A 80 -29.32 -20.82 28.19
N LEU A 81 -28.09 -20.35 27.93
CA LEU A 81 -26.94 -20.50 28.84
C LEU A 81 -27.03 -19.66 30.12
N GLY A 82 -28.06 -18.81 30.25
CA GLY A 82 -28.29 -17.98 31.42
C GLY A 82 -27.33 -16.78 31.54
N PRO A 83 -27.48 -15.98 32.62
CA PRO A 83 -26.72 -14.73 32.81
C PRO A 83 -25.24 -14.96 33.15
N GLU A 84 -24.87 -16.15 33.62
CA GLU A 84 -23.48 -16.50 33.93
C GLU A 84 -22.62 -16.62 32.66
N TRP A 85 -23.23 -16.89 31.50
CA TRP A 85 -22.54 -16.81 30.20
C TRP A 85 -22.33 -15.35 29.78
N ASN A 86 -21.22 -14.76 30.21
CA ASN A 86 -20.88 -13.37 29.95
C ASN A 86 -19.36 -13.15 29.89
N LYS A 87 -18.92 -11.97 29.46
CA LYS A 87 -17.48 -11.62 29.28
C LYS A 87 -16.56 -11.79 30.51
N TYR A 88 -17.11 -11.96 31.70
CA TYR A 88 -16.33 -12.20 32.92
C TYR A 88 -16.12 -13.69 33.18
N ASP A 89 -16.95 -14.55 32.60
CA ASP A 89 -16.83 -16.00 32.67
C ASP A 89 -15.55 -16.49 31.95
N PRO A 90 -14.80 -17.44 32.53
CA PRO A 90 -13.63 -18.01 31.88
C PRO A 90 -13.94 -18.73 30.56
N TRP A 91 -15.06 -19.43 30.44
CA TRP A 91 -15.42 -20.18 29.23
C TRP A 91 -15.85 -19.25 28.10
N TRP A 92 -16.55 -18.16 28.42
CA TRP A 92 -16.80 -17.08 27.45
C TRP A 92 -15.48 -16.55 26.87
N ARG A 93 -14.52 -16.20 27.73
CA ARG A 93 -13.26 -15.60 27.27
C ARG A 93 -12.45 -16.55 26.40
N GLN A 94 -12.45 -17.84 26.72
CA GLN A 94 -11.81 -18.85 25.88
C GLN A 94 -12.54 -19.04 24.54
N ALA A 95 -13.88 -18.98 24.52
CA ALA A 95 -14.66 -19.02 23.29
C ALA A 95 -14.40 -17.79 22.40
N GLU A 96 -14.31 -16.60 23.01
CA GLU A 96 -13.95 -15.35 22.34
C GLU A 96 -12.57 -15.46 21.70
N GLU A 97 -11.55 -15.86 22.48
CA GLU A 97 -10.18 -16.05 22.00
C GLU A 97 -10.12 -17.06 20.85
N ALA A 98 -10.78 -18.21 20.97
CA ALA A 98 -10.79 -19.24 19.94
C ALA A 98 -11.43 -18.77 18.61
N LEU A 99 -12.47 -17.93 18.67
CA LEU A 99 -13.06 -17.34 17.47
C LEU A 99 -12.15 -16.26 16.88
N ILE A 100 -11.60 -15.37 17.72
CA ILE A 100 -10.71 -14.29 17.29
C ILE A 100 -9.49 -14.83 16.56
N GLU A 101 -8.87 -15.89 17.07
CA GLU A 101 -7.72 -16.58 16.42
C GLU A 101 -8.02 -17.07 14.99
N ARG A 102 -9.29 -17.28 14.66
CA ARG A 102 -9.72 -17.76 13.32
C ARG A 102 -10.26 -16.64 12.44
N VAL A 103 -10.97 -15.69 13.02
CA VAL A 103 -11.59 -14.57 12.31
C VAL A 103 -10.57 -13.50 11.93
N GLU A 104 -9.67 -13.13 12.84
CA GLU A 104 -8.70 -12.05 12.60
C GLU A 104 -7.82 -12.27 11.36
N PRO A 105 -7.19 -13.45 11.15
CA PRO A 105 -6.34 -13.68 9.98
C PRO A 105 -7.08 -13.43 8.65
N GLY A 106 -8.34 -13.86 8.55
CA GLY A 106 -9.18 -13.68 7.36
C GLY A 106 -9.53 -12.22 7.04
N LEU A 107 -9.38 -11.31 8.01
CA LEU A 107 -9.59 -9.87 7.81
C LEU A 107 -8.28 -9.11 7.60
N ILE A 108 -7.20 -9.55 8.24
CA ILE A 108 -6.02 -8.72 8.48
C ILE A 108 -4.83 -9.09 7.59
N ASP A 109 -4.61 -10.38 7.32
CA ASP A 109 -3.37 -10.85 6.69
C ASP A 109 -3.18 -10.28 5.29
N ASP A 110 -4.26 -10.28 4.50
CA ASP A 110 -4.25 -9.69 3.16
C ASP A 110 -4.23 -8.16 3.23
N TYR A 111 -4.90 -7.54 4.21
CA TYR A 111 -4.97 -6.09 4.32
C TYR A 111 -3.59 -5.46 4.62
N ARG A 112 -2.81 -6.06 5.52
CA ARG A 112 -1.55 -5.48 6.05
C ARG A 112 -0.49 -5.24 5.00
N ASN A 113 -0.42 -6.07 3.96
CA ASN A 113 0.65 -6.02 2.96
C ASN A 113 0.39 -5.01 1.83
N TYR A 114 -0.83 -4.45 1.72
CA TYR A 114 -1.23 -3.48 0.69
C TYR A 114 -1.02 -3.94 -0.76
N GLU A 115 -0.66 -5.20 -1.03
CA GLU A 115 -0.56 -5.71 -2.39
C GLU A 115 -1.94 -5.76 -3.06
N TRP A 116 -3.01 -5.88 -2.28
CA TRP A 116 -4.39 -5.87 -2.76
C TRP A 116 -4.78 -4.59 -3.52
N ILE A 117 -4.20 -3.43 -3.18
CA ILE A 117 -4.50 -2.16 -3.88
C ILE A 117 -3.63 -1.96 -5.12
N ARG A 118 -2.58 -2.77 -5.34
CA ARG A 118 -1.58 -2.53 -6.38
C ARG A 118 -2.16 -2.52 -7.81
N ALA A 119 -3.17 -3.35 -8.05
CA ALA A 119 -3.89 -3.35 -9.32
C ALA A 119 -4.65 -2.03 -9.53
N ASP A 120 -5.38 -1.57 -8.52
CA ASP A 120 -6.12 -0.31 -8.56
C ASP A 120 -5.19 0.91 -8.63
N TRP A 121 -4.06 0.87 -7.93
CA TRP A 121 -3.00 1.87 -8.04
C TRP A 121 -2.54 2.04 -9.49
N THR A 122 -2.27 0.92 -10.17
CA THR A 122 -1.83 0.93 -11.56
C THR A 122 -2.87 1.63 -12.44
N LEU A 123 -4.16 1.29 -12.26
CA LEU A 123 -5.27 1.91 -12.99
C LEU A 123 -5.40 3.41 -12.67
N ILE A 124 -5.29 3.81 -11.39
CA ILE A 124 -5.37 5.21 -10.97
C ILE A 124 -4.25 6.03 -11.62
N VAL A 125 -3.03 5.50 -11.64
CA VAL A 125 -1.87 6.19 -12.21
C VAL A 125 -1.97 6.28 -13.73
N GLU A 126 -2.28 5.17 -14.41
CA GLU A 126 -2.38 5.12 -15.87
C GLU A 126 -3.56 5.93 -16.44
N ASP A 127 -4.66 6.07 -15.71
CA ASP A 127 -5.81 6.90 -16.12
C ASP A 127 -5.51 8.41 -16.03
N LYS A 128 -4.65 8.82 -15.09
CA LYS A 128 -4.42 10.24 -14.77
C LYS A 128 -3.11 10.81 -15.28
N PHE A 129 -2.08 9.98 -15.46
CA PHE A 129 -0.75 10.45 -15.82
C PHE A 129 -0.22 9.70 -17.03
N ASN A 130 0.35 10.45 -17.97
CA ASN A 130 1.11 9.83 -19.07
C ASN A 130 2.51 9.41 -18.57
N ASP A 131 3.19 8.57 -19.35
CA ASP A 131 4.51 8.03 -19.01
C ASP A 131 5.54 9.12 -18.65
N GLN A 132 5.54 10.26 -19.35
CA GLN A 132 6.48 11.35 -19.07
C GLN A 132 6.21 12.01 -17.72
N ASP A 133 4.93 12.16 -17.36
CA ASP A 133 4.55 12.68 -16.04
C ASP A 133 4.95 11.70 -14.94
N ILE A 134 4.75 10.40 -15.13
CA ILE A 134 5.15 9.36 -14.16
C ILE A 134 6.68 9.35 -13.99
N GLU A 135 7.46 9.42 -15.07
CA GLU A 135 8.91 9.52 -14.99
C GLU A 135 9.38 10.76 -14.22
N ARG A 136 8.72 11.90 -14.40
CA ARG A 136 9.02 13.13 -13.66
C ARG A 136 8.68 13.00 -12.18
N LEU A 137 7.57 12.36 -11.84
CA LEU A 137 7.19 12.04 -10.47
C LEU A 137 8.23 11.13 -9.81
N ILE A 138 8.60 10.02 -10.45
CA ILE A 138 9.62 9.09 -9.95
C ILE A 138 10.95 9.82 -9.73
N LYS A 139 11.37 10.63 -10.70
CA LYS A 139 12.62 11.40 -10.60
C LYS A 139 12.59 12.38 -9.42
N HIS A 140 11.47 13.08 -9.24
CA HIS A 140 11.28 14.01 -8.13
C HIS A 140 11.33 13.28 -6.78
N PHE A 141 10.54 12.22 -6.63
CA PHE A 141 10.42 11.52 -5.36
C PHE A 141 11.68 10.73 -4.97
N LYS A 142 12.57 10.41 -5.90
CA LYS A 142 13.89 9.82 -5.58
C LYS A 142 14.89 10.81 -4.98
N THR A 143 14.56 12.10 -4.88
CA THR A 143 15.37 13.08 -4.15
C THR A 143 15.08 13.02 -2.65
N ASN A 144 16.01 13.49 -1.81
CA ASN A 144 15.80 13.56 -0.35
C ASN A 144 14.53 14.32 0.03
N ILE A 145 14.28 15.44 -0.66
CA ILE A 145 13.11 16.28 -0.41
C ILE A 145 11.83 15.67 -0.98
N GLY A 146 11.93 15.02 -2.14
CA GLY A 146 10.84 14.28 -2.76
C GLY A 146 10.36 13.16 -1.86
N LEU A 147 11.25 12.34 -1.30
CA LEU A 147 10.88 11.28 -0.35
C LEU A 147 10.06 11.83 0.82
N LYS A 148 10.47 12.97 1.40
CA LYS A 148 9.67 13.63 2.46
C LYS A 148 8.29 14.06 1.99
N GLN A 149 8.15 14.52 0.74
CA GLN A 149 6.85 14.86 0.15
C GLN A 149 5.99 13.64 -0.15
N ALA A 150 6.58 12.50 -0.52
CA ALA A 150 5.86 11.24 -0.63
C ALA A 150 5.32 10.81 0.74
N SER A 151 6.14 10.86 1.79
CA SER A 151 5.68 10.59 3.16
C SER A 151 4.57 11.55 3.62
N LEU A 152 4.63 12.84 3.24
CA LEU A 152 3.53 13.79 3.48
C LEU A 152 2.22 13.35 2.82
N ILE A 153 2.28 12.85 1.59
CA ILE A 153 1.11 12.34 0.87
C ILE A 153 0.56 11.11 1.62
N ASP A 154 1.42 10.16 1.96
CA ASP A 154 1.04 8.91 2.64
C ASP A 154 0.37 9.18 3.99
N HIS A 155 0.98 10.06 4.78
CA HIS A 155 0.41 10.46 6.05
C HIS A 155 -0.88 11.28 5.91
N SER A 156 -1.01 12.06 4.83
CA SER A 156 -2.26 12.77 4.54
C SER A 156 -3.39 11.80 4.17
N ILE A 157 -3.09 10.72 3.43
CA ILE A 157 -4.03 9.62 3.17
C ILE A 157 -4.42 8.95 4.50
N ALA A 158 -3.44 8.59 5.34
CA ALA A 158 -3.68 7.99 6.65
C ALA A 158 -4.60 8.85 7.52
N ARG A 159 -4.36 10.17 7.55
CA ARG A 159 -5.19 11.14 8.26
C ARG A 159 -6.63 11.15 7.74
N GLN A 160 -6.83 11.13 6.43
CA GLN A 160 -8.19 11.12 5.86
C GLN A 160 -8.93 9.81 6.16
N VAL A 161 -8.23 8.67 6.15
CA VAL A 161 -8.78 7.38 6.58
C VAL A 161 -9.18 7.44 8.06
N MET A 162 -8.29 7.91 8.95
CA MET A 162 -8.59 8.08 10.38
C MET A 162 -9.80 8.99 10.61
N MET A 163 -9.86 10.13 9.90
CA MET A 163 -10.96 11.09 9.99
C MET A 163 -12.27 10.45 9.51
N SER A 164 -12.24 9.71 8.39
CA SER A 164 -13.40 8.97 7.87
C SER A 164 -13.95 8.01 8.92
N LEU A 165 -13.10 7.18 9.52
CA LEU A 165 -13.51 6.20 10.54
C LEU A 165 -14.01 6.86 11.83
N THR A 166 -13.36 7.94 12.27
CA THR A 166 -13.71 8.64 13.52
C THR A 166 -15.00 9.43 13.38
N PHE A 167 -15.14 10.25 12.34
CA PHE A 167 -16.32 11.12 12.17
C PHE A 167 -17.57 10.38 11.73
N SER A 168 -17.43 9.24 11.05
CA SER A 168 -18.55 8.33 10.81
C SER A 168 -18.94 7.51 12.05
N GLY A 169 -18.15 7.57 13.13
CA GLY A 169 -18.37 6.78 14.34
C GLY A 169 -18.13 5.28 14.13
N LYS A 170 -17.43 4.87 13.07
CA LYS A 170 -17.01 3.48 12.84
C LYS A 170 -15.94 3.07 13.84
N LEU A 171 -14.92 3.91 14.04
CA LEU A 171 -13.93 3.69 15.09
C LEU A 171 -14.59 3.87 16.47
N LYS A 172 -14.66 2.80 17.25
CA LYS A 172 -15.33 2.81 18.56
C LYS A 172 -14.35 3.13 19.68
N SER A 173 -14.91 3.30 20.89
CA SER A 173 -14.11 3.46 22.11
C SER A 173 -13.09 2.32 22.26
N PRO A 174 -11.86 2.61 22.70
CA PRO A 174 -10.82 1.61 22.83
C PRO A 174 -11.24 0.40 23.67
N LEU A 175 -11.01 -0.79 23.13
CA LEU A 175 -11.16 -2.05 23.85
C LEU A 175 -9.90 -2.30 24.68
N LYS A 176 -10.07 -2.64 25.97
CA LYS A 176 -8.94 -2.82 26.90
C LYS A 176 -7.92 -3.86 26.42
N HIS A 177 -8.39 -4.94 25.80
CA HIS A 177 -7.54 -6.01 25.28
C HIS A 177 -6.84 -5.64 23.96
N LEU A 178 -7.22 -4.54 23.30
CA LEU A 178 -6.56 -3.98 22.11
C LEU A 178 -5.68 -2.76 22.45
N ASN A 179 -5.32 -2.55 23.71
CA ASN A 179 -4.51 -1.39 24.11
C ASN A 179 -3.12 -1.40 23.47
N ASP A 180 -2.51 -2.57 23.32
CA ASP A 180 -1.18 -2.69 22.72
C ASP A 180 -1.24 -2.40 21.21
N ASP A 181 -2.28 -2.87 20.51
CA ASP A 181 -2.54 -2.52 19.10
C ASP A 181 -2.82 -1.02 18.92
N LEU A 182 -3.56 -0.40 19.85
CA LEU A 182 -3.81 1.05 19.85
C LEU A 182 -2.51 1.83 20.01
N GLN A 183 -1.66 1.43 20.95
CA GLN A 183 -0.35 2.07 21.17
C GLN A 183 0.55 1.91 19.95
N LEU A 184 0.64 0.71 19.38
CA LEU A 184 1.42 0.46 18.17
C LEU A 184 0.97 1.35 17.00
N MET A 185 -0.34 1.45 16.77
CA MET A 185 -0.89 2.34 15.74
C MET A 185 -0.50 3.81 16.00
N GLN A 186 -0.63 4.28 17.25
CA GLN A 186 -0.27 5.65 17.62
C GLN A 186 1.23 5.91 17.46
N GLU A 187 2.08 4.96 17.84
CA GLU A 187 3.53 5.05 17.70
C GLU A 187 3.94 5.18 16.23
N ILE A 188 3.40 4.34 15.35
CA ILE A 188 3.66 4.40 13.90
C ILE A 188 3.23 5.76 13.34
N TYR A 189 2.01 6.20 13.67
CA TYR A 189 1.46 7.47 13.21
C TYR A 189 2.30 8.67 13.68
N HIS A 190 2.71 8.69 14.96
CA HIS A 190 3.51 9.76 15.52
C HIS A 190 4.94 9.78 14.99
N ARG A 191 5.54 8.60 14.78
CA ARG A 191 6.87 8.46 14.17
C ARG A 191 6.90 9.05 12.77
N GLU A 192 5.94 8.71 11.92
CA GLU A 192 5.82 9.30 10.58
C GLU A 192 5.59 10.81 10.65
N ASN A 193 4.68 11.26 11.52
CA ASN A 193 4.42 12.69 11.70
C ASN A 193 5.67 13.48 12.10
N ALA A 194 6.52 12.92 12.96
CA ALA A 194 7.80 13.52 13.33
C ALA A 194 8.80 13.54 12.15
N ALA A 195 8.84 12.48 11.34
CA ALA A 195 9.80 12.35 10.24
C ALA A 195 9.55 13.34 9.08
N MET A 196 8.32 13.85 8.95
CA MET A 196 7.92 14.78 7.89
C MET A 196 8.19 16.25 8.22
N GLN A 197 8.73 16.59 9.39
CA GLN A 197 8.99 17.99 9.73
C GLN A 197 10.04 18.59 8.78
N PHE A 198 9.66 19.64 8.05
CA PHE A 198 10.56 20.37 7.16
C PHE A 198 11.37 21.38 7.99
N VAL A 199 12.69 21.34 7.83
CA VAL A 199 13.55 22.47 8.23
C VAL A 199 13.43 23.51 7.11
N THR A 200 12.64 24.56 7.35
CA THR A 200 12.25 25.55 6.32
C THR A 200 13.35 26.55 5.96
N THR A 201 14.59 26.37 6.42
CA THR A 201 15.67 27.36 6.29
C THR A 201 16.61 27.13 5.12
N ASP A 202 16.52 26.00 4.42
CA ASP A 202 17.54 25.56 3.46
C ASP A 202 17.02 25.52 2.01
N LEU A 203 17.95 25.62 1.03
CA LEU A 203 17.71 25.57 -0.42
C LEU A 203 16.82 24.39 -0.87
N GLU A 204 16.82 23.28 -0.12
CA GLU A 204 15.97 22.11 -0.36
C GLU A 204 14.47 22.42 -0.23
N GLY A 205 14.07 23.39 0.60
CA GLY A 205 12.67 23.81 0.74
C GLY A 205 12.10 24.46 -0.52
N ALA A 206 12.94 25.13 -1.31
CA ALA A 206 12.50 25.82 -2.53
C ALA A 206 12.11 24.84 -3.64
N GLU A 207 12.85 23.73 -3.81
CA GLU A 207 12.52 22.68 -4.79
C GLU A 207 11.24 21.93 -4.39
N ALA A 208 11.09 21.59 -3.09
CA ALA A 208 9.86 21.02 -2.56
C ALA A 208 8.66 21.92 -2.86
N GLN A 209 8.79 23.21 -2.56
CA GLN A 209 7.73 24.17 -2.75
C GLN A 209 7.41 24.38 -4.23
N ALA A 210 8.42 24.41 -5.10
CA ALA A 210 8.23 24.51 -6.54
C ALA A 210 7.45 23.30 -7.08
N PHE A 211 7.80 22.08 -6.66
CA PHE A 211 7.06 20.89 -7.06
C PHE A 211 5.62 20.89 -6.52
N ALA A 212 5.44 21.15 -5.22
CA ALA A 212 4.11 21.19 -4.59
C ALA A 212 3.18 22.25 -5.19
N LEU A 213 3.75 23.35 -5.71
CA LEU A 213 2.99 24.40 -6.38
C LEU A 213 2.81 24.16 -7.89
N SER A 214 3.57 23.24 -8.47
CA SER A 214 3.46 22.86 -9.88
C SER A 214 2.12 22.20 -10.19
N ARG A 215 1.70 22.24 -11.47
CA ARG A 215 0.48 21.55 -11.92
C ARG A 215 0.55 20.05 -11.61
N LEU A 216 1.66 19.41 -11.99
CA LEU A 216 1.87 17.97 -11.81
C LEU A 216 1.84 17.57 -10.33
N GLY A 217 2.53 18.30 -9.46
CA GLY A 217 2.53 18.01 -8.03
C GLY A 217 1.15 18.15 -7.38
N LYS A 218 0.39 19.21 -7.71
CA LYS A 218 -0.99 19.39 -7.24
C LYS A 218 -1.93 18.30 -7.73
N GLU A 219 -1.84 17.96 -9.01
CA GLU A 219 -2.66 16.94 -9.66
C GLU A 219 -2.37 15.56 -9.07
N TYR A 220 -1.09 15.23 -8.86
CA TYR A 220 -0.68 13.99 -8.20
C TYR A 220 -1.18 13.90 -6.76
N PHE A 221 -0.90 14.92 -5.94
CA PHE A 221 -1.36 14.99 -4.56
C PHE A 221 -2.88 14.79 -4.47
N THR A 222 -3.64 15.56 -5.24
CA THR A 222 -5.11 15.51 -5.20
C THR A 222 -5.64 14.15 -5.66
N THR A 223 -5.05 13.58 -6.72
CA THR A 223 -5.45 12.28 -7.26
C THR A 223 -5.28 11.18 -6.22
N LEU A 224 -4.13 11.13 -5.54
CA LEU A 224 -3.88 10.11 -4.52
C LEU A 224 -4.78 10.29 -3.31
N ILE A 225 -4.90 11.51 -2.79
CA ILE A 225 -5.75 11.80 -1.63
C ILE A 225 -7.21 11.43 -1.87
N ILE A 226 -7.73 11.60 -3.09
CA ILE A 226 -9.12 11.23 -3.38
C ILE A 226 -9.23 9.73 -3.66
N SER A 227 -8.44 9.22 -4.60
CA SER A 227 -8.65 7.88 -5.17
C SER A 227 -8.16 6.79 -4.24
N VAL A 228 -6.96 6.95 -3.65
CA VAL A 228 -6.37 5.94 -2.77
C VAL A 228 -7.10 5.90 -1.44
N THR A 229 -7.41 7.06 -0.83
CA THR A 229 -8.26 7.11 0.37
C THR A 229 -9.64 6.50 0.11
N GLY A 230 -10.26 6.79 -1.05
CA GLY A 230 -11.54 6.20 -1.43
C GLY A 230 -11.47 4.69 -1.47
N ARG A 231 -10.46 4.14 -2.14
CA ARG A 231 -10.29 2.68 -2.27
C ARG A 231 -9.99 1.99 -0.94
N ILE A 232 -9.17 2.62 -0.09
CA ILE A 232 -8.88 2.11 1.26
C ILE A 232 -10.14 2.05 2.12
N ASN A 233 -10.95 3.11 2.15
CA ASN A 233 -12.20 3.09 2.91
C ASN A 233 -13.18 2.03 2.38
N GLN A 234 -13.25 1.83 1.07
CA GLN A 234 -14.09 0.77 0.47
C GLN A 234 -13.64 -0.63 0.91
N GLU A 235 -12.33 -0.88 0.94
CA GLU A 235 -11.81 -2.17 1.37
C GLU A 235 -12.05 -2.41 2.87
N LEU A 236 -11.84 -1.38 3.70
CA LEU A 236 -12.16 -1.45 5.13
C LEU A 236 -13.64 -1.75 5.38
N ASP A 237 -14.55 -1.16 4.58
CA ASP A 237 -15.98 -1.41 4.68
C ASP A 237 -16.35 -2.83 4.25
N HIS A 238 -15.72 -3.33 3.18
CA HIS A 238 -15.88 -4.69 2.71
C HIS A 238 -15.44 -5.70 3.77
N LEU A 239 -14.23 -5.54 4.32
CA LEU A 239 -13.67 -6.43 5.34
C LEU A 239 -14.44 -6.35 6.66
N SER A 240 -14.82 -5.15 7.13
CA SER A 240 -15.68 -4.99 8.31
C SER A 240 -17.01 -5.74 8.14
N SER A 241 -17.64 -5.64 6.96
CA SER A 241 -18.89 -6.36 6.67
C SER A 241 -18.71 -7.89 6.62
N ALA A 242 -17.52 -8.38 6.27
CA ALA A 242 -17.21 -9.80 6.22
C ALA A 242 -17.01 -10.44 7.60
N SER A 243 -16.73 -9.63 8.64
CA SER A 243 -16.44 -10.11 10.00
C SER A 243 -17.52 -11.04 10.58
N GLU A 244 -18.80 -10.70 10.38
CA GLU A 244 -19.93 -11.51 10.83
C GLU A 244 -19.98 -12.88 10.13
N THR A 245 -19.72 -12.89 8.81
CA THR A 245 -19.72 -14.12 8.02
C THR A 245 -18.57 -15.04 8.46
N LEU A 246 -17.36 -14.50 8.61
CA LEU A 246 -16.21 -15.26 9.11
C LEU A 246 -16.44 -15.82 10.52
N THR A 247 -17.11 -15.05 11.38
CA THR A 247 -17.47 -15.51 12.74
C THR A 247 -18.40 -16.71 12.68
N LEU A 248 -19.41 -16.68 11.80
CA LEU A 248 -20.34 -17.79 11.59
C LEU A 248 -19.66 -19.02 10.98
N GLU A 249 -18.76 -18.83 10.01
CA GLU A 249 -17.98 -19.92 9.41
C GLU A 249 -17.16 -20.70 10.44
N HIS A 250 -16.70 -20.01 11.48
CA HIS A 250 -15.91 -20.59 12.58
C HIS A 250 -16.73 -20.91 13.83
N ALA A 251 -18.06 -20.84 13.78
CA ALA A 251 -18.94 -21.05 14.92
C ALA A 251 -18.65 -22.32 15.73
N GLN A 252 -18.29 -23.43 15.07
CA GLN A 252 -18.00 -24.71 15.76
C GLN A 252 -16.79 -24.64 16.70
N ALA A 253 -15.91 -23.63 16.56
CA ALA A 253 -14.76 -23.46 17.43
C ALA A 253 -15.16 -23.24 18.90
N ILE A 254 -16.39 -22.80 19.17
CA ILE A 254 -16.82 -22.51 20.55
C ILE A 254 -17.43 -23.70 21.29
N ASP A 255 -17.80 -24.77 20.57
CA ASP A 255 -18.58 -25.88 21.13
C ASP A 255 -17.91 -26.54 22.36
N PRO A 256 -16.57 -26.74 22.39
CA PRO A 256 -15.91 -27.26 23.58
C PRO A 256 -16.09 -26.38 24.82
N TYR A 257 -16.08 -25.05 24.66
CA TYR A 257 -16.20 -24.12 25.78
C TYR A 257 -17.65 -24.00 26.28
N VAL A 258 -18.62 -24.04 25.36
CA VAL A 258 -20.04 -24.12 25.74
C VAL A 258 -20.33 -25.43 26.49
N ALA A 259 -19.76 -26.55 26.04
CA ALA A 259 -19.93 -27.84 26.72
C ALA A 259 -19.30 -27.84 28.13
N SER A 260 -18.12 -27.24 28.30
CA SER A 260 -17.49 -27.10 29.62
C SER A 260 -18.27 -26.16 30.54
N PHE A 261 -18.77 -25.03 30.02
CA PHE A 261 -19.64 -24.13 30.78
C PHE A 261 -20.87 -24.86 31.35
N LEU A 262 -21.55 -25.67 30.53
CA LEU A 262 -22.70 -26.47 30.97
C LEU A 262 -22.38 -27.62 31.93
N GLN A 263 -21.10 -27.97 32.11
CA GLN A 263 -20.68 -28.94 33.13
C GLN A 263 -20.42 -28.29 34.49
N ASP A 264 -20.00 -27.02 34.47
CA ASP A 264 -19.69 -26.24 35.67
C ASP A 264 -20.93 -25.59 36.30
N TYR A 265 -22.04 -25.47 35.56
CA TYR A 265 -23.32 -24.87 35.96
C TYR A 265 -24.50 -25.82 35.74
#